data_AF-A0A0D0EEL6-F1
#
_entry.id   AF-A0A0D0EEL6-F1
#
_cell.length_a   1.000
_cell.length_b   1.000
_cell.length_c   1.000
_cell.angle_alpha   90.00
_cell.angle_beta   90.00
_cell.angle_gamma   90.00
#
_symmetry.space_group_name_H-M   'P 1'
#
loop_
_entity.id
_entity.type
_entity.pdbx_description
1 polymer ?
#
loop_
_entity_poly.entity_id
_entity_poly.type
_entity_poly.pdbx_seq_one_letter_code
_entity_poly.pdbx_strand_id
1 'polypeptide(L)'
;MEPAIKILIYIHAFFGGIGLMTGIGSILVKKGNALHKRLGKLFSIGMLTSCIISLFICWMPNHQNIFLFLIGLFTIYLVISGNRATAFKHKTKANFTDKLISGSTLFFSAIMIAIGFYCQLKNIQNGILFLFFGGFGLYMSIKDFMFFKNVSEMKKKWLFKHIGKMTGALIASVTAFIVAGIGLGNLIAWITPSIFGTLYIVYWNRKTTPKADKMVKA
;
A
#
# COMPACT_ATOMS: atom_id res chain seq x y z
N MET A 1 12.01 27.94 10.54
CA MET A 1 11.80 26.65 9.83
C MET A 1 10.69 25.81 10.46
N GLU A 2 10.63 25.68 11.78
CA GLU A 2 9.57 24.89 12.45
C GLU A 2 8.12 25.24 12.08
N PRO A 3 7.72 26.51 11.88
CA PRO A 3 6.34 26.82 11.47
C PRO A 3 5.97 26.20 10.12
N ALA A 4 6.92 26.17 9.16
CA ALA A 4 6.70 25.56 7.85
C ALA A 4 6.56 24.03 7.96
N ILE A 5 7.34 23.37 8.83
CA ILE A 5 7.23 21.92 9.09
C ILE A 5 5.85 21.60 9.67
N LYS A 6 5.38 22.38 10.66
CA LYS A 6 4.04 22.21 11.25
C LYS A 6 2.93 22.35 10.22
N ILE A 7 3.03 23.32 9.31
CA ILE A 7 2.08 23.48 8.20
C ILE A 7 2.07 22.21 7.33
N LEU A 8 3.24 21.67 6.95
CA LEU A 8 3.31 20.44 6.17
C LEU A 8 2.70 19.25 6.90
N ILE A 9 2.93 19.12 8.22
CA ILE A 9 2.32 18.06 9.03
C ILE A 9 0.79 18.17 9.03
N TYR A 10 0.24 19.38 9.18
CA TYR A 10 -1.22 19.58 9.11
C TYR A 10 -1.79 19.25 7.74
N ILE A 11 -1.13 19.66 6.66
CA ILE A 11 -1.56 19.32 5.30
C ILE A 11 -1.47 17.80 5.07
N HIS A 12 -0.38 17.15 5.51
CA HIS A 12 -0.22 15.71 5.49
C HIS A 12 -1.36 14.99 6.21
N ALA A 13 -1.67 15.42 7.44
CA ALA A 13 -2.71 14.84 8.27
C ALA A 13 -4.10 15.06 7.66
N PHE A 14 -4.37 16.24 7.10
CA PHE A 14 -5.64 16.55 6.44
C PHE A 14 -5.90 15.64 5.23
N PHE A 15 -4.96 15.54 4.29
CA PHE A 15 -5.10 14.65 3.13
C PHE A 15 -5.09 13.17 3.55
N GLY A 16 -4.34 12.82 4.59
CA GLY A 16 -4.35 11.51 5.22
C GLY A 16 -5.75 11.15 5.75
N GLY A 17 -6.38 12.06 6.47
CA GLY A 17 -7.73 11.91 7.00
C GLY A 17 -8.78 11.74 5.90
N ILE A 18 -8.76 12.61 4.87
CA ILE A 18 -9.63 12.45 3.69
C ILE A 18 -9.45 11.08 3.05
N GLY A 19 -8.18 10.66 2.87
CA GLY A 19 -7.86 9.36 2.33
C GLY A 19 -8.48 8.25 3.17
N LEU A 20 -8.21 8.21 4.47
CA LEU A 20 -8.74 7.19 5.39
C LEU A 20 -10.26 7.10 5.37
N MET A 21 -10.96 8.23 5.50
CA MET A 21 -12.43 8.29 5.49
C MET A 21 -12.99 7.72 4.19
N THR A 22 -12.42 8.13 3.05
CA THR A 22 -12.88 7.66 1.73
C THR A 22 -12.46 6.22 1.43
N GLY A 23 -11.33 5.76 1.98
CA GLY A 23 -10.88 4.37 1.90
C GLY A 23 -11.82 3.42 2.65
N ILE A 24 -12.17 3.76 3.89
CA ILE A 24 -13.18 3.04 4.69
C ILE A 24 -14.53 3.09 3.98
N GLY A 25 -14.96 4.27 3.53
CA GLY A 25 -16.21 4.40 2.76
C GLY A 25 -16.24 3.52 1.52
N SER A 26 -15.13 3.43 0.78
CA SER A 26 -14.99 2.58 -0.41
C SER A 26 -15.18 1.08 -0.10
N ILE A 27 -14.77 0.65 1.10
CA ILE A 27 -14.97 -0.71 1.61
C ILE A 27 -16.41 -0.96 2.02
N LEU A 28 -17.18 0.03 2.45
CA LEU A 28 -18.57 -0.18 2.90
C LEU A 28 -19.56 -0.24 1.73
N VAL A 29 -19.31 0.52 0.66
CA VAL A 29 -20.22 0.62 -0.49
C VAL A 29 -20.15 -0.60 -1.43
N LYS A 30 -21.09 -0.72 -2.38
CA LYS A 30 -21.12 -1.81 -3.36
C LYS A 30 -19.91 -1.74 -4.32
N LYS A 31 -19.14 -2.82 -4.42
CA LYS A 31 -17.85 -2.88 -5.13
C LYS A 31 -18.09 -2.71 -6.63
N GLY A 32 -17.30 -1.84 -7.26
CA GLY A 32 -17.40 -1.52 -8.69
C GLY A 32 -18.51 -0.55 -9.09
N ASN A 33 -19.39 -0.12 -8.17
CA ASN A 33 -20.38 0.93 -8.48
C ASN A 33 -19.72 2.32 -8.62
N ALA A 34 -20.49 3.33 -9.04
CA ALA A 34 -19.98 4.69 -9.23
C ALA A 34 -19.42 5.28 -7.91
N LEU A 35 -20.08 5.03 -6.78
CA LEU A 35 -19.66 5.55 -5.48
C LEU A 35 -18.32 4.94 -5.01
N HIS A 36 -18.14 3.62 -5.14
CA HIS A 36 -16.89 2.91 -4.86
C HIS A 36 -15.74 3.48 -5.69
N LYS A 37 -15.98 3.72 -6.99
CA LYS A 37 -14.96 4.32 -7.88
C LYS A 37 -14.60 5.74 -7.46
N ARG A 38 -15.59 6.58 -7.09
CA ARG A 38 -15.36 7.95 -6.61
C ARG A 38 -14.58 7.96 -5.29
N LEU A 39 -15.02 7.17 -4.31
CA LEU A 39 -14.35 7.05 -3.01
C LEU A 39 -12.94 6.46 -3.14
N GLY A 40 -12.76 5.43 -3.97
CA GLY A 40 -11.42 4.88 -4.25
C GLY A 40 -10.48 5.87 -4.93
N LYS A 41 -11.00 6.75 -5.80
CA LYS A 41 -10.23 7.85 -6.41
C LYS A 41 -9.82 8.88 -5.36
N LEU A 42 -10.74 9.30 -4.49
CA LEU A 42 -10.44 10.23 -3.40
C LEU A 42 -9.44 9.64 -2.40
N PHE A 43 -9.59 8.35 -2.05
CA PHE A 43 -8.62 7.61 -1.23
C PHE A 43 -7.24 7.69 -1.84
N SER A 44 -7.13 7.42 -3.14
CA SER A 44 -5.86 7.42 -3.86
C SER A 44 -5.21 8.80 -3.90
N ILE A 45 -5.99 9.84 -4.20
CA ILE A 45 -5.48 11.23 -4.23
C ILE A 45 -5.04 11.66 -2.83
N GLY A 46 -5.89 11.47 -1.81
CA GLY A 46 -5.56 11.83 -0.43
C GLY A 46 -4.32 11.12 0.09
N MET A 47 -4.23 9.79 -0.11
CA MET A 47 -3.08 9.01 0.31
C MET A 47 -1.80 9.39 -0.42
N LEU A 48 -1.84 9.59 -1.75
CA LEU A 48 -0.64 9.97 -2.49
C LEU A 48 -0.14 11.35 -2.07
N THR A 49 -1.04 12.34 -1.96
CA THR A 49 -0.66 13.68 -1.50
C THR A 49 -0.07 13.63 -0.10
N SER A 50 -0.74 12.92 0.82
CA SER A 50 -0.27 12.73 2.20
C SER A 50 1.11 12.06 2.23
N CYS A 51 1.32 10.95 1.52
CA CYS A 51 2.60 10.27 1.47
C CYS A 51 3.70 11.15 0.87
N ILE A 52 3.45 11.85 -0.25
CA ILE A 52 4.44 12.75 -0.86
C ILE A 52 4.91 13.81 0.13
N ILE A 53 3.99 14.44 0.87
CA ILE A 53 4.34 15.42 1.90
C ILE A 53 5.16 14.75 3.02
N SER A 54 4.77 13.56 3.47
CA SER A 54 5.51 12.82 4.50
C SER A 54 6.94 12.48 4.09
N LEU A 55 7.18 12.22 2.79
CA LEU A 55 8.53 11.97 2.30
C LEU A 55 9.43 13.16 2.57
N PHE A 56 8.96 14.40 2.34
CA PHE A 56 9.74 15.60 2.64
C PHE A 56 9.93 15.80 4.15
N ILE A 57 8.88 15.61 4.95
CA ILE A 57 8.93 15.77 6.42
C ILE A 57 10.01 14.86 7.02
N CYS A 58 10.13 13.61 6.54
CA CYS A 58 11.07 12.62 7.06
C CYS A 58 12.56 12.96 6.80
N TRP A 59 12.88 14.05 6.12
CA TRP A 59 14.24 14.57 5.95
C TRP A 59 14.46 15.94 6.60
N MET A 60 13.43 16.52 7.21
CA MET A 60 13.53 17.83 7.86
C MET A 60 14.19 17.74 9.25
N PRO A 61 14.85 18.81 9.72
CA PRO A 61 15.47 18.84 11.04
C PRO A 61 14.50 18.43 12.16
N ASN A 62 14.98 17.60 13.10
CA ASN A 62 14.23 17.07 14.24
C ASN A 62 13.04 16.14 13.88
N HIS A 63 12.85 15.82 12.61
CA HIS A 63 11.77 14.94 12.12
C HIS A 63 12.30 13.81 11.24
N GLN A 64 13.62 13.59 11.23
CA GLN A 64 14.23 12.57 10.39
C GLN A 64 13.78 11.17 10.81
N ASN A 65 13.20 10.43 9.87
CA ASN A 65 12.77 9.06 10.12
C ASN A 65 12.82 8.23 8.85
N ILE A 66 13.91 7.48 8.68
CA ILE A 66 14.13 6.63 7.50
C ILE A 66 13.09 5.51 7.39
N PHE A 67 12.59 5.01 8.52
CA PHE A 67 11.56 3.98 8.51
C PHE A 67 10.24 4.51 7.94
N LEU A 68 9.75 5.64 8.45
CA LEU A 68 8.53 6.27 7.94
C LEU A 68 8.67 6.73 6.49
N PHE A 69 9.85 7.18 6.08
CA PHE A 69 10.15 7.48 4.67
C PHE A 69 9.94 6.26 3.77
N LEU A 70 10.54 5.10 4.13
CA LEU A 70 10.43 3.88 3.34
C LEU A 70 9.01 3.30 3.34
N ILE A 71 8.27 3.39 4.45
CA ILE A 71 6.84 3.01 4.51
C ILE A 71 5.97 3.95 3.66
N GLY A 72 6.31 5.24 3.59
CA GLY A 72 5.67 6.19 2.68
C GLY A 72 5.82 5.76 1.22
N LEU A 73 7.03 5.37 0.80
CA LEU A 73 7.29 4.83 -0.53
C LEU A 73 6.53 3.52 -0.79
N PHE A 74 6.51 2.63 0.20
CA PHE A 74 5.76 1.37 0.13
C PHE A 74 4.25 1.61 -0.05
N THR A 75 3.69 2.59 0.67
CA THR A 75 2.27 2.96 0.55
C THR A 75 1.96 3.57 -0.82
N ILE A 76 2.83 4.44 -1.33
CA ILE A 76 2.73 4.99 -2.69
C ILE A 76 2.71 3.85 -3.72
N TYR A 77 3.61 2.87 -3.58
CA TYR A 77 3.62 1.67 -4.43
C TYR A 77 2.28 0.94 -4.42
N LEU A 78 1.71 0.69 -3.23
CA LEU A 78 0.44 -0.03 -3.09
C LEU A 78 -0.71 0.73 -3.76
N VAL A 79 -0.81 2.05 -3.55
CA VAL A 79 -1.86 2.88 -4.14
C VAL A 79 -1.72 2.94 -5.67
N ILE A 80 -0.54 3.26 -6.19
CA ILE A 80 -0.37 3.41 -7.64
C ILE A 80 -0.55 2.06 -8.33
N SER A 81 0.14 1.02 -7.86
CA SER A 81 0.09 -0.28 -8.50
C SER A 81 -1.27 -0.99 -8.31
N GLY A 82 -1.97 -0.73 -7.22
CA GLY A 82 -3.35 -1.17 -6.99
C GLY A 82 -4.35 -0.53 -7.95
N ASN A 83 -4.23 0.78 -8.21
CA ASN A 83 -5.06 1.46 -9.22
C ASN A 83 -4.76 0.94 -10.63
N ARG A 84 -3.47 0.82 -10.97
CA ARG A 84 -3.02 0.34 -12.29
C ARG A 84 -3.41 -1.11 -12.56
N ALA A 85 -3.61 -1.92 -11.51
CA ALA A 85 -4.08 -3.30 -11.65
C ALA A 85 -5.35 -3.38 -12.51
N THR A 86 -6.28 -2.42 -12.38
CA THR A 86 -7.55 -2.44 -13.13
C THR A 86 -7.37 -2.32 -14.65
N ALA A 87 -6.30 -1.67 -15.12
CA ALA A 87 -6.01 -1.57 -16.54
C ALA A 87 -5.65 -2.93 -17.18
N PHE A 88 -5.14 -3.88 -16.40
CA PHE A 88 -4.83 -5.25 -16.88
C PHE A 88 -6.06 -6.10 -17.19
N LYS A 89 -7.27 -5.57 -16.92
CA LYS A 89 -8.50 -6.12 -17.50
C LYS A 89 -8.47 -6.12 -19.03
N HIS A 90 -7.84 -5.10 -19.62
CA HIS A 90 -7.79 -4.90 -21.08
C HIS A 90 -6.36 -4.90 -21.65
N LYS A 91 -5.37 -4.47 -20.85
CA LYS A 91 -3.96 -4.50 -21.28
C LYS A 91 -3.45 -5.93 -21.42
N THR A 92 -2.66 -6.16 -22.46
CA THR A 92 -1.97 -7.43 -22.74
C THR A 92 -0.50 -7.42 -22.33
N LYS A 93 0.07 -6.26 -21.97
CA LYS A 93 1.46 -6.13 -21.52
C LYS A 93 1.62 -5.02 -20.48
N ALA A 94 2.56 -5.23 -19.55
CA ALA A 94 3.00 -4.20 -18.60
C ALA A 94 3.88 -3.17 -19.30
N ASN A 95 3.63 -1.88 -19.06
CA ASN A 95 4.41 -0.80 -19.65
C ASN A 95 5.60 -0.41 -18.77
N PHE A 96 6.40 0.56 -19.23
CA PHE A 96 7.58 1.04 -18.48
C PHE A 96 7.20 1.50 -17.07
N THR A 97 6.10 2.24 -16.90
CA THR A 97 5.63 2.70 -15.60
C THR A 97 5.33 1.54 -14.64
N ASP A 98 4.69 0.46 -15.10
CA ASP A 98 4.41 -0.72 -14.27
C ASP A 98 5.70 -1.36 -13.73
N LYS A 99 6.71 -1.47 -14.61
CA LYS A 99 8.03 -2.02 -14.27
C LYS A 99 8.81 -1.09 -13.36
N LEU A 100 8.76 0.23 -13.58
CA LEU A 100 9.43 1.23 -12.75
C LEU A 100 8.88 1.25 -11.32
N ILE A 101 7.55 1.22 -11.17
CA ILE A 101 6.90 1.18 -9.85
C ILE A 101 7.29 -0.10 -9.09
N SER A 102 7.25 -1.25 -9.76
CA SER A 102 7.58 -2.54 -9.13
C SER A 102 9.09 -2.66 -8.85
N GLY A 103 9.93 -2.15 -9.75
CA GLY A 103 11.39 -2.17 -9.62
C GLY A 103 11.92 -1.23 -8.54
N SER A 104 11.38 -0.02 -8.44
CA SER A 104 11.70 0.90 -7.33
C SER A 104 11.33 0.29 -5.98
N THR A 105 10.16 -0.35 -5.89
CA THR A 105 9.74 -1.05 -4.67
C THR A 105 10.66 -2.21 -4.34
N LEU A 106 11.05 -3.02 -5.34
CA LEU A 106 12.01 -4.11 -5.16
C LEU A 106 13.33 -3.59 -4.57
N PHE A 107 13.85 -2.49 -5.12
CA PHE A 107 15.07 -1.83 -4.67
C PHE A 107 14.95 -1.31 -3.22
N PHE A 108 13.92 -0.51 -2.91
CA PHE A 108 13.73 0.02 -1.56
C PHE A 108 13.43 -1.09 -0.54
N SER A 109 12.78 -2.17 -0.95
CA SER A 109 12.56 -3.34 -0.11
C SER A 109 13.86 -4.05 0.26
N ALA A 110 14.80 -4.18 -0.68
CA ALA A 110 16.13 -4.70 -0.40
C ALA A 110 16.90 -3.81 0.57
N ILE A 111 16.80 -2.47 0.42
CA ILE A 111 17.35 -1.51 1.38
C ILE A 111 16.74 -1.70 2.77
N MET A 112 15.40 -1.80 2.87
CA MET A 112 14.73 -2.05 4.15
C MET A 112 15.24 -3.33 4.82
N ILE A 113 15.39 -4.42 4.06
CA ILE A 113 15.90 -5.68 4.61
C ILE A 113 17.34 -5.52 5.11
N ALA A 114 18.22 -4.87 4.34
CA ALA A 114 19.60 -4.63 4.75
C ALA A 114 19.68 -3.79 6.04
N ILE A 115 18.91 -2.69 6.13
CA ILE A 115 18.80 -1.88 7.35
C ILE A 115 18.24 -2.71 8.50
N GLY A 116 17.21 -3.53 8.26
CA GLY A 116 16.60 -4.38 9.27
C GLY A 116 17.58 -5.38 9.89
N PHE A 117 18.39 -6.05 9.07
CA PHE A 117 19.45 -6.93 9.56
C PHE A 117 20.51 -6.17 10.33
N TYR A 118 20.94 -5.01 9.84
CA TYR A 118 21.88 -4.15 10.56
C TYR A 118 21.35 -3.76 11.94
N CYS A 119 20.09 -3.31 12.03
CA CYS A 119 19.44 -2.97 13.29
C CYS A 119 19.36 -4.17 14.23
N GLN A 120 19.04 -5.36 13.72
CA GLN A 120 18.96 -6.58 14.54
C GLN A 120 20.32 -6.97 15.12
N LEU A 121 21.40 -6.89 14.33
CA LEU A 121 22.76 -7.20 14.77
C LEU A 121 23.29 -6.20 15.81
N LYS A 122 22.81 -4.95 15.75
CA LYS A 122 23.21 -3.86 16.66
C LYS A 122 22.22 -3.65 17.82
N ASN A 123 21.21 -4.51 17.99
CA ASN A 123 20.15 -4.37 18.99
C ASN A 123 19.44 -2.99 18.94
N ILE A 124 19.32 -2.41 17.74
CA ILE A 124 18.56 -1.18 17.50
C ILE A 124 17.08 -1.52 17.41
N GLN A 125 16.24 -0.79 18.15
CA GLN A 125 14.80 -0.97 18.15
C GLN A 125 14.19 -0.88 16.74
N ASN A 126 13.04 -1.51 16.54
CA ASN A 126 12.27 -1.51 15.29
C ASN A 126 12.92 -2.21 14.08
N GLY A 127 14.11 -2.82 14.21
CA GLY A 127 14.74 -3.59 13.13
C GLY A 127 13.84 -4.68 12.53
N ILE A 128 13.02 -5.32 13.37
CA ILE A 128 12.04 -6.32 12.94
C ILE A 128 10.98 -5.74 11.99
N LEU A 129 10.58 -4.48 12.15
CA LEU A 129 9.59 -3.83 11.28
C LEU A 129 10.17 -3.59 9.89
N PHE A 130 11.45 -3.20 9.79
CA PHE A 130 12.14 -3.09 8.50
C PHE A 130 12.17 -4.44 7.76
N LEU A 131 12.49 -5.53 8.48
CA LEU A 131 12.49 -6.87 7.90
C LEU A 131 11.10 -7.29 7.44
N PHE A 132 10.07 -7.02 8.23
CA PHE A 132 8.68 -7.36 7.90
C PHE A 132 8.20 -6.62 6.64
N PHE A 133 8.26 -5.29 6.63
CA PHE A 133 7.77 -4.50 5.50
C PHE A 133 8.68 -4.63 4.27
N GLY A 134 10.00 -4.73 4.46
CA GLY A 134 10.95 -5.00 3.39
C GLY A 134 10.73 -6.37 2.75
N GLY A 135 10.58 -7.43 3.54
CA GLY A 135 10.26 -8.77 3.05
C GLY A 135 8.94 -8.81 2.29
N PHE A 136 7.91 -8.12 2.82
CA PHE A 136 6.61 -8.04 2.18
C PHE A 136 6.63 -7.26 0.87
N GLY A 137 7.31 -6.12 0.81
CA GLY A 137 7.49 -5.33 -0.41
C GLY A 137 8.31 -6.07 -1.48
N LEU A 138 9.34 -6.81 -1.07
CA LEU A 138 10.13 -7.67 -1.96
C LEU A 138 9.27 -8.79 -2.55
N TYR A 139 8.51 -9.49 -1.70
CA TYR A 139 7.56 -10.52 -2.14
C TYR A 139 6.56 -9.97 -3.16
N MET A 140 5.92 -8.84 -2.85
CA MET A 140 4.90 -8.24 -3.72
C MET A 140 5.47 -7.80 -5.07
N SER A 141 6.63 -7.14 -5.07
CA SER A 141 7.27 -6.67 -6.30
C SER A 141 7.75 -7.83 -7.19
N ILE A 142 8.30 -8.91 -6.61
CA ILE A 142 8.60 -10.14 -7.36
C ILE A 142 7.32 -10.72 -7.98
N LYS A 143 6.23 -10.82 -7.21
CA LYS A 143 4.94 -11.30 -7.71
C LYS A 143 4.34 -10.39 -8.78
N ASP A 144 4.74 -9.13 -8.87
CA ASP A 144 4.35 -8.25 -9.97
C ASP A 144 5.14 -8.57 -11.24
N PHE A 145 6.46 -8.74 -11.15
CA PHE A 145 7.26 -9.15 -12.32
C PHE A 145 6.85 -10.52 -12.86
N MET A 146 6.50 -11.47 -11.99
CA MET A 146 5.91 -12.75 -12.42
C MET A 146 4.57 -12.55 -13.14
N PHE A 147 3.72 -11.67 -12.60
CA PHE A 147 2.41 -11.34 -13.20
C PHE A 147 2.55 -10.67 -14.56
N PHE A 148 3.53 -9.77 -14.75
CA PHE A 148 3.78 -9.07 -16.01
C PHE A 148 4.25 -9.98 -17.15
N LYS A 149 4.82 -11.15 -16.83
CA LYS A 149 5.31 -12.12 -17.82
C LYS A 149 4.18 -12.96 -18.45
N ASN A 150 3.01 -13.04 -17.83
CA ASN A 150 1.94 -13.94 -18.28
C ASN A 150 0.61 -13.20 -18.56
N VAL A 151 0.24 -13.11 -19.84
CA VAL A 151 -0.97 -12.41 -20.30
C VAL A 151 -2.26 -13.03 -19.77
N SER A 152 -2.32 -14.36 -19.69
CA SER A 152 -3.48 -15.08 -19.15
C SER A 152 -3.69 -14.73 -17.67
N GLU A 153 -2.59 -14.70 -16.91
CA GLU A 153 -2.60 -14.29 -15.51
C GLU A 153 -3.02 -12.82 -15.35
N MET A 154 -2.55 -11.93 -16.23
CA MET A 154 -2.95 -10.52 -16.24
C MET A 154 -4.47 -10.36 -16.35
N LYS A 155 -5.10 -11.06 -17.30
CA LYS A 155 -6.56 -11.00 -17.50
C LYS A 155 -7.36 -11.68 -16.40
N LYS A 156 -6.83 -12.73 -15.77
CA LYS A 156 -7.54 -13.50 -14.73
C LYS A 156 -7.43 -12.88 -13.33
N LYS A 157 -6.26 -12.34 -12.97
CA LYS A 157 -5.92 -11.96 -11.58
C LYS A 157 -5.82 -10.46 -11.34
N TRP A 158 -6.12 -9.61 -12.34
CA TRP A 158 -6.08 -8.15 -12.17
C TRP A 158 -6.92 -7.66 -10.97
N LEU A 159 -8.09 -8.29 -10.74
CA LEU A 159 -8.99 -7.89 -9.66
C LEU A 159 -8.42 -8.26 -8.30
N PHE A 160 -7.78 -9.43 -8.18
CA PHE A 160 -7.10 -9.83 -6.93
C PHE A 160 -5.92 -8.91 -6.62
N LYS A 161 -5.17 -8.49 -7.64
CA LYS A 161 -4.10 -7.50 -7.50
C LYS A 161 -4.64 -6.14 -7.05
N HIS A 162 -5.77 -5.70 -7.61
CA HIS A 162 -6.43 -4.47 -7.18
C HIS A 162 -6.89 -4.56 -5.72
N ILE A 163 -7.66 -5.59 -5.36
CA ILE A 163 -8.17 -5.81 -3.99
C ILE A 163 -7.02 -5.87 -2.99
N GLY A 164 -6.01 -6.70 -3.24
CA GLY A 164 -4.89 -6.90 -2.34
C GLY A 164 -4.10 -5.61 -2.10
N LYS A 165 -3.79 -4.85 -3.15
CA LYS A 165 -2.96 -3.66 -3.04
C LYS A 165 -3.71 -2.44 -2.50
N MET A 166 -4.96 -2.23 -2.93
CA MET A 166 -5.78 -1.14 -2.39
C MET A 166 -6.14 -1.37 -0.93
N THR A 167 -6.47 -2.61 -0.55
CA THR A 167 -6.69 -2.95 0.86
C THR A 167 -5.38 -2.85 1.64
N GLY A 168 -4.26 -3.32 1.08
CA GLY A 168 -2.92 -3.14 1.66
C GLY A 168 -2.59 -1.69 1.96
N ALA A 169 -2.89 -0.76 1.04
CA ALA A 169 -2.70 0.67 1.26
C ALA A 169 -3.59 1.20 2.40
N LEU A 170 -4.82 0.70 2.50
CA LEU A 170 -5.70 1.07 3.62
C LEU A 170 -5.18 0.53 4.96
N ILE A 171 -4.68 -0.72 4.99
CA ILE A 171 -4.03 -1.29 6.18
C ILE A 171 -2.86 -0.40 6.61
N ALA A 172 -1.95 -0.09 5.67
CA ALA A 172 -0.76 0.71 5.95
C ALA A 172 -1.12 2.11 6.48
N SER A 173 -2.13 2.76 5.90
CA SER A 173 -2.58 4.08 6.35
C SER A 173 -3.28 4.05 7.71
N VAL A 174 -4.10 3.03 8.00
CA VAL A 174 -4.69 2.85 9.33
C VAL A 174 -3.60 2.58 10.38
N THR A 175 -2.64 1.71 10.08
CA THR A 175 -1.49 1.45 10.97
C THR A 175 -0.68 2.73 11.21
N ALA A 176 -0.38 3.50 10.16
CA ALA A 176 0.34 4.77 10.30
C ALA A 176 -0.43 5.78 11.16
N PHE A 177 -1.76 5.88 10.98
CA PHE A 177 -2.59 6.75 11.81
C PHE A 177 -2.58 6.32 13.28
N ILE A 178 -2.72 5.03 13.58
CA ILE A 178 -2.70 4.53 14.96
C ILE A 178 -1.33 4.76 15.61
N VAL A 179 -0.26 4.37 14.91
CA VAL A 179 1.09 4.39 15.49
C VAL A 179 1.68 5.80 15.54
N ALA A 180 1.63 6.54 14.43
CA ALA A 180 2.25 7.85 14.32
C ALA A 180 1.27 9.00 14.60
N GLY A 181 0.00 8.86 14.22
CA GLY A 181 -1.01 9.91 14.42
C GLY A 181 -1.55 9.96 15.85
N ILE A 182 -1.90 8.81 16.44
CA ILE A 182 -2.40 8.70 17.82
C ILE A 182 -1.24 8.48 18.80
N GLY A 183 -0.11 7.93 18.35
CA GLY A 183 1.05 7.64 19.21
C GLY A 183 1.02 6.27 19.88
N LEU A 184 0.16 5.35 19.43
CA LEU A 184 0.05 4.00 19.98
C LEU A 184 1.07 3.06 19.32
N GLY A 185 2.31 3.08 19.81
CA GLY A 185 3.45 2.35 19.21
C GLY A 185 3.60 0.88 19.62
N ASN A 186 2.61 0.26 20.28
CA ASN A 186 2.73 -1.14 20.72
C ASN A 186 2.57 -2.15 19.57
N LEU A 187 3.00 -3.39 19.78
CA LEU A 187 2.97 -4.43 18.75
C LEU A 187 1.54 -4.73 18.24
N ILE A 188 0.54 -4.61 19.11
CA ILE A 188 -0.87 -4.84 18.75
C ILE A 188 -1.34 -3.81 17.72
N ALA A 189 -0.97 -2.54 17.88
CA ALA A 189 -1.28 -1.47 16.93
C ALA A 189 -0.67 -1.72 15.53
N TRP A 190 0.52 -2.30 15.48
CA TRP A 190 1.19 -2.67 14.22
C TRP A 190 0.49 -3.82 13.49
N ILE A 191 0.04 -4.84 14.23
CA ILE A 191 -0.44 -6.09 13.64
C ILE A 191 -1.96 -6.07 13.36
N THR A 192 -2.75 -5.43 14.22
CA THR A 192 -4.22 -5.52 14.20
C THR A 192 -4.83 -5.13 12.85
N PRO A 193 -4.47 -4.00 12.22
CA PRO A 193 -5.02 -3.66 10.90
C PRO A 193 -4.71 -4.70 9.83
N SER A 194 -3.53 -5.34 9.90
CA SER A 194 -3.12 -6.37 8.95
C SER A 194 -3.94 -7.66 9.08
N ILE A 195 -4.32 -8.05 10.31
CA ILE A 195 -5.20 -9.21 10.54
C ILE A 195 -6.55 -8.98 9.86
N PHE A 196 -7.24 -7.90 10.21
CA PHE A 196 -8.57 -7.60 9.66
C PHE A 196 -8.53 -7.38 8.15
N GLY A 197 -7.52 -6.66 7.66
CA GLY A 197 -7.36 -6.42 6.24
C GLY A 197 -7.05 -7.70 5.45
N THR A 198 -6.28 -8.63 6.01
CA THR A 198 -6.01 -9.93 5.36
C THR A 198 -7.27 -10.79 5.29
N LEU A 199 -8.06 -10.85 6.36
CA LEU A 199 -9.38 -11.54 6.33
C LEU A 199 -10.28 -10.95 5.25
N TYR A 200 -10.32 -9.61 5.14
CA TYR A 200 -11.08 -8.92 4.11
C TYR A 200 -10.60 -9.26 2.68
N ILE A 201 -9.28 -9.28 2.44
CA ILE A 201 -8.69 -9.64 1.14
C ILE A 201 -9.07 -11.08 0.78
N VAL A 202 -8.92 -12.03 1.71
CA VAL A 202 -9.25 -13.44 1.49
C VAL A 202 -10.73 -13.60 1.14
N TYR A 203 -11.62 -12.96 1.92
CA TYR A 203 -13.06 -12.99 1.67
C TYR A 203 -13.40 -12.48 0.26
N TRP A 204 -12.90 -11.30 -0.13
CA TRP A 204 -13.23 -10.70 -1.42
C TRP A 204 -12.60 -11.43 -2.61
N ASN A 205 -11.39 -11.97 -2.47
CA ASN A 205 -10.80 -12.82 -3.51
C ASN A 205 -11.64 -14.08 -3.74
N ARG A 206 -12.08 -14.77 -2.67
CA ARG A 206 -12.97 -15.94 -2.78
C ARG A 206 -14.30 -15.58 -3.44
N LYS A 207 -14.93 -14.48 -3.01
CA LYS A 207 -16.22 -14.01 -3.53
C LYS A 207 -16.17 -13.60 -5.00
N THR A 208 -15.02 -13.09 -5.47
CA THR A 208 -14.83 -12.61 -6.85
C THR A 208 -14.19 -13.63 -7.78
N THR A 209 -13.84 -14.82 -7.27
CA THR A 209 -13.40 -15.94 -8.10
C THR A 209 -14.58 -16.42 -8.96
N PRO A 210 -14.44 -16.54 -10.30
CA PRO A 210 -15.49 -17.12 -11.14
C PRO A 210 -15.77 -18.57 -10.70
N LYS A 211 -17.04 -18.91 -10.40
CA LYS A 211 -17.43 -20.31 -10.15
C LYS A 211 -17.25 -21.14 -11.43
N ALA A 212 -16.71 -22.35 -11.30
CA ALA A 212 -16.38 -23.26 -12.41
C ALA A 212 -17.57 -23.55 -13.35
N ASP A 213 -18.81 -23.52 -12.86
CA ASP A 213 -20.04 -23.79 -13.64
C ASP A 213 -20.28 -22.84 -14.83
N LYS A 214 -19.59 -21.69 -14.89
CA LYS A 214 -19.72 -20.74 -16.01
C LYS A 214 -18.66 -20.90 -17.10
N MET A 215 -17.70 -21.82 -16.96
CA MET A 215 -16.69 -22.09 -17.98
C MET A 215 -17.06 -23.20 -18.97
N VAL A 216 -18.15 -23.95 -18.71
CA VAL A 216 -18.62 -25.05 -19.59
C VAL A 216 -19.65 -24.55 -20.63
N LYS A 217 -20.09 -23.29 -20.57
CA LYS A 217 -21.09 -22.72 -21.48
C LYS A 217 -20.63 -21.45 -22.22
N ALA A 218 -19.35 -21.35 -22.57
CA ALA A 218 -18.82 -20.26 -23.38
C ALA A 218 -17.98 -20.79 -24.54
#